data_AF-A0A0R2ES18-F1
#
_entry.id   AF-A0A0R2ES18-F1
#
_cell.length_a   1.000
_cell.length_b   1.000
_cell.length_c   1.000
_cell.angle_alpha   90.00
_cell.angle_beta   90.00
_cell.angle_gamma   90.00
#
_symmetry.space_group_name_H-M   'P 1'
#
loop_
_entity.id
_entity.type
_entity.pdbx_description
1 polymer ?
#
loop_
_entity_poly.entity_id
_entity_poly.type
_entity_poly.pdbx_seq_one_letter_code
_entity_poly.pdbx_strand_id
1 'polypeptide(L)'
;MDDLWHQIQQASSQEPKTPDQQFLKLMEEVGEASQAYLSSQKASGADYKQLTVANTQEELVDVLLVTYALLQKLGTSDETLTTLLRTKTAKWLSKQTHSTD
;
A
#
# COMPACT_ATOMS: atom_id res chain seq x y z
N MET A 1 -17.79 -1.51 7.21
CA MET A 1 -16.36 -1.17 7.16
C MET A 1 -15.61 -1.97 8.21
N ASP A 2 -16.13 -2.00 9.43
CA ASP A 2 -15.58 -2.79 10.54
C ASP A 2 -15.43 -4.29 10.19
N ASP A 3 -16.42 -4.90 9.53
CA ASP A 3 -16.35 -6.31 9.10
C ASP A 3 -15.23 -6.58 8.08
N LEU A 4 -15.03 -5.66 7.13
CA LEU A 4 -13.97 -5.79 6.13
C LEU A 4 -12.59 -5.59 6.76
N TRP A 5 -12.47 -4.64 7.69
CA TRP A 5 -11.23 -4.45 8.44
C TRP A 5 -10.88 -5.71 9.23
N HIS A 6 -11.84 -6.32 9.93
CA HIS A 6 -11.61 -7.56 10.65
C HIS A 6 -11.13 -8.70 9.74
N GLN A 7 -11.70 -8.82 8.54
CA GLN A 7 -11.24 -9.79 7.53
C GLN A 7 -9.79 -9.52 7.09
N ILE A 8 -9.40 -8.25 6.90
CA ILE A 8 -8.01 -7.89 6.57
C ILE A 8 -7.06 -8.26 7.71
N GLN A 9 -7.45 -7.99 8.97
CA GLN A 9 -6.67 -8.37 10.14
C GLN A 9 -6.50 -9.89 10.22
N GLN A 10 -7.59 -10.62 10.00
CA GLN A 10 -7.57 -12.08 9.98
C GLN A 10 -6.67 -12.62 8.86
N ALA A 11 -6.84 -12.16 7.62
CA ALA A 11 -6.02 -12.57 6.48
C ALA A 11 -4.52 -12.29 6.74
N SER A 12 -4.21 -11.11 7.28
CA SER A 12 -2.84 -10.70 7.61
C SER A 12 -2.21 -11.59 8.68
N SER A 13 -2.97 -11.97 9.71
CA SER A 13 -2.50 -12.88 10.76
C SER A 13 -2.26 -14.31 10.27
N GLN A 14 -2.92 -14.71 9.18
CA GLN A 14 -2.82 -16.04 8.58
C GLN A 14 -1.81 -16.11 7.43
N GLU A 15 -1.21 -14.98 7.04
CA GLU A 15 -0.22 -14.93 5.96
C GLU A 15 1.00 -15.80 6.30
N PRO A 16 1.32 -16.85 5.53
CA PRO A 16 2.42 -17.75 5.83
C PRO A 16 3.82 -17.18 5.53
N LYS A 17 3.94 -16.13 4.72
CA LYS A 17 5.26 -15.54 4.35
C LYS A 17 6.04 -15.06 5.58
N THR A 18 7.36 -15.22 5.57
CA THR A 18 8.24 -14.59 6.57
C THR A 18 8.28 -13.07 6.40
N PRO A 19 8.76 -12.29 7.38
CA PRO A 19 8.96 -10.85 7.20
C PRO A 19 9.80 -10.52 5.96
N ASP A 20 10.89 -11.25 5.73
CA ASP A 20 11.76 -11.04 4.56
C ASP A 20 11.02 -11.30 3.24
N GLN A 21 10.25 -12.39 3.16
CA GLN A 21 9.42 -12.70 2.00
C GLN A 21 8.32 -11.64 1.79
N GLN A 22 7.74 -11.13 2.87
CA GLN A 22 6.71 -10.10 2.81
C GLN A 22 7.30 -8.75 2.34
N PHE A 23 8.53 -8.41 2.74
CA PHE A 23 9.25 -7.26 2.18
C PHE A 23 9.51 -7.42 0.69
N LEU A 24 9.87 -8.61 0.21
CA LEU A 24 10.02 -8.86 -1.22
C LEU A 24 8.69 -8.73 -1.97
N LYS A 25 7.59 -9.28 -1.41
CA LYS A 25 6.26 -9.11 -2.00
C LYS A 25 5.82 -7.63 -2.01
N LEU A 26 6.18 -6.85 -0.99
CA LEU A 26 5.92 -5.40 -1.01
C LEU A 26 6.62 -4.72 -2.20
N MET A 27 7.86 -5.10 -2.50
CA MET A 27 8.57 -4.55 -3.66
C MET A 27 7.95 -4.99 -4.99
N GLU A 28 7.41 -6.21 -5.06
CA GLU A 28 6.65 -6.72 -6.20
C GLU A 28 5.41 -5.86 -6.46
N GLU A 29 4.55 -5.63 -5.46
CA GLU A 29 3.30 -4.86 -5.65
C GLU A 29 3.59 -3.40 -6.02
N VAL A 30 4.65 -2.80 -5.44
CA VAL A 30 5.09 -1.45 -5.81
C VAL A 30 5.55 -1.42 -7.28
N GLY A 31 6.21 -2.47 -7.74
CA GLY A 31 6.63 -2.64 -9.14
C GLY A 31 5.43 -2.80 -10.08
N GLU A 32 4.45 -3.61 -9.71
CA GLU A 32 3.20 -3.82 -10.46
C GLU A 32 2.39 -2.52 -10.54
N ALA A 33 2.22 -1.80 -9.44
CA ALA A 33 1.57 -0.49 -9.41
C ALA A 33 2.27 0.52 -10.33
N SER A 34 3.60 0.56 -10.30
CA SER A 34 4.40 1.44 -11.15
C SER A 34 4.23 1.09 -12.63
N GLN A 35 4.24 -0.20 -12.97
CA GLN A 35 4.06 -0.68 -14.33
C GLN A 35 2.65 -0.39 -14.85
N ALA A 36 1.62 -0.67 -14.05
CA ALA A 36 0.24 -0.38 -14.38
C ALA A 36 0.05 1.12 -14.64
N TYR A 37 0.64 1.97 -13.79
CA TYR A 37 0.55 3.41 -13.98
C TYR A 37 1.23 3.86 -15.27
N LEU A 38 2.49 3.44 -15.52
CA LEU A 38 3.22 3.78 -16.74
C LEU A 38 2.47 3.33 -18.01
N SER A 39 1.92 2.12 -18.00
CA SER A 39 1.13 1.60 -19.11
C SER A 39 -0.17 2.40 -19.30
N SER A 40 -0.87 2.77 -18.21
CA SER A 40 -2.09 3.60 -18.27
C SER A 40 -1.85 4.99 -18.87
N GLN A 41 -0.63 5.53 -18.70
CA GLN A 41 -0.22 6.82 -19.27
C GLN A 41 0.35 6.69 -20.69
N LYS A 42 0.32 5.48 -21.28
CA LYS A 42 0.94 5.17 -22.58
C LYS A 42 2.42 5.58 -22.64
N ALA A 43 3.13 5.44 -21.52
CA ALA A 43 4.54 5.78 -21.47
C ALA A 43 5.34 4.93 -22.48
N SER A 44 6.38 5.53 -23.06
CA SER A 44 7.27 4.84 -24.00
C SER A 44 7.83 3.55 -23.37
N GLY A 45 7.70 2.43 -24.07
CA GLY A 45 8.13 1.11 -23.58
C GLY A 45 7.16 0.42 -22.61
N ALA A 46 6.03 1.05 -22.24
CA ALA A 46 5.02 0.48 -21.32
C ALA A 46 3.61 0.35 -21.93
N ASP A 47 3.32 1.09 -23.01
CA ASP A 47 2.00 1.09 -23.66
C ASP A 47 1.56 -0.31 -24.13
N TYR A 48 2.49 -1.19 -24.53
CA TYR A 48 2.15 -2.53 -25.04
C TYR A 48 1.35 -3.41 -24.08
N LYS A 49 1.39 -3.13 -22.77
CA LYS A 49 0.63 -3.87 -21.76
C LYS A 49 -0.84 -3.45 -21.67
N GLN A 50 -1.22 -2.31 -22.26
CA GLN A 50 -2.59 -1.81 -22.35
C GLN A 50 -3.34 -1.80 -20.99
N LEU A 51 -2.64 -1.51 -19.90
CA LEU A 51 -3.23 -1.44 -18.56
C LEU A 51 -3.92 -0.10 -18.35
N THR A 52 -4.84 -0.07 -17.40
CA THR A 52 -5.68 1.09 -17.11
C THR A 52 -5.36 1.68 -15.73
N VAL A 53 -5.88 2.88 -15.45
CA VAL A 53 -5.80 3.48 -14.12
C VAL A 53 -6.47 2.58 -13.06
N ALA A 54 -7.50 1.81 -13.44
CA ALA A 54 -8.14 0.85 -12.53
C ALA A 54 -7.17 -0.25 -12.09
N ASN A 55 -6.31 -0.73 -12.99
CA ASN A 55 -5.25 -1.66 -12.62
C ASN A 55 -4.27 -1.01 -11.64
N THR A 56 -3.85 0.24 -11.87
CA THR A 56 -3.02 0.96 -10.89
C THR A 56 -3.67 1.04 -9.50
N GLN A 57 -4.98 1.27 -9.45
CA GLN A 57 -5.72 1.32 -8.18
C GLN A 57 -5.72 -0.03 -7.46
N GLU A 58 -5.91 -1.12 -8.19
CA GLU A 58 -5.83 -2.50 -7.68
C GLU A 58 -4.46 -2.78 -7.06
N GLU A 59 -3.39 -2.52 -7.80
CA GLU A 59 -2.02 -2.77 -7.30
C GLU A 59 -1.66 -1.88 -6.10
N LEU A 60 -2.18 -0.65 -6.05
CA LEU A 60 -2.00 0.21 -4.88
C LEU A 60 -2.76 -0.31 -3.65
N VAL A 61 -3.88 -1.00 -3.83
CA VAL A 61 -4.56 -1.71 -2.73
C VAL A 61 -3.73 -2.89 -2.27
N ASP A 62 -3.09 -3.63 -3.18
CA ASP A 62 -2.18 -4.72 -2.80
C ASP A 62 -0.98 -4.20 -2.00
N VAL A 63 -0.41 -3.06 -2.38
CA VAL A 63 0.61 -2.37 -1.58
C VAL A 63 0.11 -2.09 -0.16
N LEU A 64 -1.13 -1.60 0.01
CA LEU A 64 -1.70 -1.34 1.34
C LEU A 64 -1.86 -2.61 2.16
N LEU A 65 -2.42 -3.67 1.57
CA LEU A 65 -2.67 -4.95 2.25
C LEU A 65 -1.35 -5.62 2.67
N VAL A 66 -0.38 -5.67 1.76
CA VAL A 66 0.95 -6.25 2.01
C VAL A 66 1.72 -5.45 3.06
N THR A 67 1.63 -4.11 3.02
CA THR A 67 2.23 -3.23 4.05
C THR A 67 1.61 -3.50 5.42
N TYR A 68 0.28 -3.62 5.49
CA TYR A 68 -0.40 -3.90 6.75
C TYR A 68 -0.02 -5.27 7.32
N ALA A 69 0.00 -6.32 6.48
CA ALA A 69 0.44 -7.65 6.89
C ALA A 69 1.89 -7.64 7.40
N LEU A 70 2.77 -6.86 6.76
CA LEU A 70 4.16 -6.70 7.21
C LEU A 70 4.24 -5.99 8.58
N LEU A 71 3.44 -4.95 8.81
CA LEU A 71 3.38 -4.27 10.11
C LEU A 71 2.96 -5.23 11.23
N GLN A 72 1.97 -6.09 10.98
CA GLN A 72 1.57 -7.14 11.93
C GLN A 72 2.71 -8.15 12.17
N LYS A 73 3.42 -8.58 11.12
CA LYS A 73 4.57 -9.50 11.24
C LYS A 73 5.73 -8.90 12.04
N LEU A 74 5.86 -7.57 12.05
CA LEU A 74 6.84 -6.85 12.88
C LEU A 74 6.35 -6.60 14.31
N GLY A 75 5.20 -7.14 14.70
CA GLY A 75 4.64 -7.01 16.05
C GLY A 75 3.99 -5.65 16.32
N THR A 76 3.59 -4.92 15.28
CA THR A 76 2.89 -3.64 15.44
C THR A 76 1.47 -3.90 15.94
N SER A 77 1.15 -3.47 17.16
CA SER A 77 -0.23 -3.51 17.69
C SER A 77 -1.12 -2.46 17.04
N ASP A 78 -2.44 -2.62 17.15
CA ASP A 78 -3.42 -1.65 16.64
C ASP A 78 -3.26 -0.26 17.31
N GLU A 79 -2.93 -0.21 18.60
CA GLU A 79 -2.65 1.04 19.32
C GLU A 79 -1.36 1.71 18.80
N THR A 80 -0.33 0.91 18.56
CA THR A 80 0.95 1.38 18.03
C THR A 80 0.76 1.93 16.62
N LEU A 81 0.06 1.19 15.76
CA LEU A 81 -0.28 1.60 14.41
C LEU A 81 -1.09 2.90 14.41
N THR A 82 -2.12 2.98 15.24
CA THR A 82 -2.95 4.19 15.40
C THR A 82 -2.11 5.40 15.81
N THR A 83 -1.18 5.22 16.75
CA THR A 83 -0.28 6.29 17.21
C THR A 83 0.67 6.75 16.09
N LEU A 84 1.26 5.80 15.35
CA LEU A 84 2.14 6.10 14.21
C LEU A 84 1.38 6.84 13.11
N LEU A 85 0.19 6.36 12.74
CA LEU A 85 -0.66 7.00 11.74
C LEU A 85 -1.03 8.43 12.15
N ARG A 86 -1.53 8.64 13.37
CA ARG A 86 -1.86 9.98 13.88
C ARG A 86 -0.66 10.92 13.81
N THR A 87 0.51 10.46 14.27
CA THR A 87 1.74 11.26 14.28
C THR A 87 2.19 11.63 12.88
N LYS A 88 2.23 10.66 11.96
CA LYS A 88 2.67 10.89 10.58
C LYS A 88 1.68 11.74 9.80
N THR A 89 0.39 11.53 9.98
CA THR A 89 -0.66 12.35 9.35
C THR A 89 -0.61 13.78 9.85
N ALA A 90 -0.49 14.01 11.16
CA ALA A 90 -0.33 15.37 11.70
C ALA A 90 0.90 16.08 11.13
N LYS A 91 2.03 15.37 11.02
CA LYS A 91 3.26 15.89 10.39
C LYS A 91 3.10 16.15 8.89
N TRP A 92 2.34 15.32 8.18
CA TRP A 92 2.08 15.52 6.76
C TRP A 92 1.22 16.76 6.55
N LEU A 93 0.12 16.91 7.30
CA LEU A 93 -0.77 18.06 7.23
C LEU A 93 -0.04 19.37 7.58
N SER A 94 0.82 19.38 8.61
CA SER A 94 1.56 20.60 8.98
C SER A 94 2.60 21.04 7.95
N LYS A 95 2.97 20.14 7.02
CA LYS A 95 3.91 20.41 5.92
C LYS A 95 3.24 20.65 4.58
N GLN A 96 1.92 20.46 4.48
CA GLN A 96 1.19 20.81 3.28
C GLN A 96 1.10 22.34 3.22
N THR A 97 2.03 22.95 2.49
CA THR A 97 1.90 24.33 2.06
C THR A 97 0.89 24.35 0.92
N HIS A 98 -0.31 24.84 1.17
CA HIS A 98 -1.19 25.27 0.09
C HIS A 98 -0.60 26.57 -0.46
N SER A 99 -0.14 26.56 -1.70
CA SER A 99 0.01 27.81 -2.45
C SER A 99 -1.39 28.42 -2.54
N THR A 100 -1.64 29.43 -1.72
CA THR A 100 -2.78 30.32 -1.94
C THR A 100 -2.42 31.16 -3.16
N ASP A 101 -2.86 30.72 -4.33
CA ASP A 101 -3.02 31.57 -5.51
C ASP A 101 -4.39 32.27 -5.45
#